data_AF-A0A1R3JGT3-F1
#
_entry.id   AF-A0A1R3JGT3-F1
#
_cell.length_a   1.000
_cell.length_b   1.000
_cell.length_c   1.000
_cell.angle_alpha   90.00
_cell.angle_beta   90.00
_cell.angle_gamma   90.00
#
_symmetry.space_group_name_H-M   'P 1'
#
loop_
_entity.id
_entity.type
_entity.pdbx_description
1 polymer ?
#
loop_
_entity_poly.entity_id
_entity_poly.type
_entity_poly.pdbx_seq_one_letter_code
_entity_poly.pdbx_strand_id
1 'polypeptide(L)'
;MAKHGSDSGVYDSEGRFVPLKFEEIFSKFARTHGNALTGDELKAMLKANREPKDYKGWVAGYTEWITLYNLCKDKNGLLRKEIVKAVYDGSLFEHLEKERAAAKKKA
;
A
#
# COMPACT_ATOMS: atom_id res chain seq x y z
N MET A 1 7.17 -0.44 1.89
CA MET A 1 7.02 -1.90 1.84
C MET A 1 8.33 -2.50 1.40
N ALA A 2 8.73 -3.61 2.02
CA ALA A 2 10.05 -4.18 1.80
C ALA A 2 10.09 -5.13 0.61
N LYS A 3 11.30 -5.36 0.07
CA LYS A 3 11.53 -6.42 -0.90
C LYS A 3 11.55 -7.77 -0.17
N HIS A 4 10.68 -8.69 -0.57
CA HIS A 4 10.68 -10.09 -0.14
C HIS A 4 10.01 -10.97 -1.20
N GLY A 5 9.93 -12.29 -1.00
CA GLY A 5 9.11 -13.14 -1.87
C GLY A 5 7.64 -12.74 -1.74
N SER A 6 6.85 -12.84 -2.82
CA SER A 6 5.43 -12.47 -2.81
C SER A 6 5.10 -11.00 -2.48
N ASP A 7 6.06 -10.09 -2.65
CA ASP A 7 5.83 -8.65 -2.48
C ASP A 7 5.09 -8.02 -3.69
N SER A 8 4.98 -6.69 -3.72
CA SER A 8 4.35 -5.96 -4.83
C SER A 8 5.23 -5.81 -6.07
N GLY A 9 6.53 -6.11 -5.97
CA GLY A 9 7.52 -5.80 -7.00
C GLY A 9 7.77 -4.30 -7.23
N VAL A 10 7.27 -3.42 -6.36
CA VAL A 10 7.49 -1.96 -6.51
C VAL A 10 8.95 -1.58 -6.29
N TYR A 11 9.67 -2.31 -5.44
CA TYR A 11 11.12 -2.30 -5.44
C TYR A 11 11.63 -3.51 -6.22
N ASP A 12 12.60 -3.29 -7.11
CA ASP A 12 13.32 -4.39 -7.74
C ASP A 12 14.34 -5.03 -6.78
N SER A 13 15.06 -6.06 -7.24
CA SER A 13 16.06 -6.78 -6.44
C SER A 13 17.25 -5.92 -6.02
N GLU A 14 17.47 -4.76 -6.66
CA GLU A 14 18.50 -3.80 -6.31
C GLU A 14 17.95 -2.66 -5.43
N GLY A 15 16.68 -2.74 -5.02
CA GLY A 15 16.01 -1.75 -4.17
C GLY A 15 15.56 -0.49 -4.91
N ARG A 16 15.55 -0.49 -6.24
CA ARG A 16 15.11 0.67 -7.03
C ARG A 16 13.60 0.69 -7.16
N PHE A 17 13.01 1.89 -7.05
CA PHE A 17 11.58 2.07 -7.28
C PHE A 17 11.25 1.82 -8.76
N VAL A 18 10.27 0.97 -9.03
CA VAL A 18 9.78 0.62 -10.37
C VAL A 18 8.41 1.28 -10.58
N PRO A 19 8.32 2.44 -11.27
CA PRO A 19 7.07 3.18 -11.42
C PRO A 19 5.95 2.36 -12.05
N LEU A 20 6.29 1.52 -13.05
CA LEU A 20 5.30 0.67 -13.70
C LEU A 20 4.65 -0.31 -12.72
N LYS A 21 5.43 -0.91 -11.81
CA LYS A 21 4.92 -1.86 -10.81
C LYS A 21 4.03 -1.17 -9.78
N PHE A 22 4.34 0.08 -9.44
CA PHE A 22 3.47 0.89 -8.61
C PHE A 22 2.13 1.19 -9.29
N GLU A 23 2.14 1.58 -10.56
CA GLU A 23 0.93 1.82 -11.35
C GLU A 23 0.11 0.54 -11.57
N GLU A 24 0.78 -0.61 -11.70
CA GLU A 24 0.14 -1.93 -11.82
C GLU A 24 -0.75 -2.28 -10.62
N ILE A 25 -0.40 -1.83 -9.41
CA ILE A 25 -1.24 -2.06 -8.22
C ILE A 25 -2.66 -1.51 -8.44
N PHE A 26 -2.75 -0.26 -8.87
CA PHE A 26 -4.04 0.42 -9.00
C PHE A 26 -4.78 -0.01 -10.26
N SER A 27 -4.08 -0.09 -11.40
CA SER A 27 -4.71 -0.53 -12.65
C SER A 27 -5.24 -1.98 -12.59
N LYS A 28 -4.62 -2.87 -11.80
CA LYS A 28 -5.09 -4.27 -11.65
C LYS A 28 -6.16 -4.43 -10.57
N PHE A 29 -6.04 -3.73 -9.45
CA PHE A 29 -6.84 -4.01 -8.25
C PHE A 29 -7.81 -2.90 -7.83
N ALA A 30 -7.57 -1.63 -8.19
CA ALA A 30 -8.44 -0.51 -7.81
C ALA A 30 -9.64 -0.39 -8.76
N ARG A 31 -10.56 -1.37 -8.69
CA ARG A 31 -11.69 -1.52 -9.62
C ARG A 31 -12.89 -0.65 -9.23
N THR A 32 -13.03 -0.37 -7.95
CA THR A 32 -14.13 0.43 -7.40
C THR A 32 -13.82 1.92 -7.47
N HIS A 33 -12.57 2.29 -7.13
CA HIS A 33 -12.08 3.66 -7.17
C HIS A 33 -10.70 3.67 -7.85
N GLY A 34 -10.57 4.20 -9.07
CA GLY A 34 -9.33 4.07 -9.84
C GLY A 34 -8.04 4.56 -9.16
N ASN A 35 -8.15 5.40 -8.13
CA ASN A 35 -7.02 5.93 -7.35
C ASN A 35 -7.02 5.51 -5.88
N ALA A 36 -7.78 4.47 -5.48
CA ALA A 36 -7.77 3.97 -4.11
C ALA A 36 -8.14 2.49 -4.03
N LEU A 37 -7.57 1.80 -3.04
CA LEU A 37 -7.91 0.40 -2.77
C LEU A 37 -8.91 0.32 -1.62
N THR A 38 -9.98 -0.46 -1.83
CA THR A 38 -10.78 -0.99 -0.73
C THR A 38 -10.02 -2.09 0.01
N GLY A 39 -10.47 -2.46 1.21
CA GLY A 39 -9.86 -3.55 1.97
C GLY A 39 -9.94 -4.91 1.25
N ASP A 40 -10.98 -5.14 0.47
CA ASP A 40 -11.15 -6.41 -0.25
C ASP A 40 -10.31 -6.47 -1.53
N GLU A 41 -10.19 -5.35 -2.26
CA GLU A 41 -9.25 -5.23 -3.39
C GLU A 41 -7.79 -5.37 -2.93
N LEU A 42 -7.45 -4.82 -1.77
CA LEU A 42 -6.14 -5.01 -1.15
C LEU A 42 -5.87 -6.49 -0.82
N LYS A 43 -6.84 -7.20 -0.25
CA LYS A 43 -6.71 -8.65 0.02
C LYS A 43 -6.62 -9.46 -1.28
N ALA A 44 -7.33 -9.05 -2.33
CA ALA A 44 -7.25 -9.67 -3.66
C ALA A 44 -5.84 -9.51 -4.25
N MET A 45 -5.24 -8.32 -4.14
CA MET A 45 -3.84 -8.09 -4.52
C MET A 45 -2.88 -8.97 -3.71
N LEU A 46 -3.01 -9.00 -2.38
CA LEU A 46 -2.18 -9.84 -1.53
C LEU A 46 -2.25 -11.32 -1.90
N LYS A 47 -3.42 -11.81 -2.30
CA LYS A 47 -3.61 -13.19 -2.77
C LYS A 47 -2.96 -13.40 -4.15
N ALA A 48 -3.08 -12.43 -5.06
CA ALA A 48 -2.53 -12.50 -6.40
C ALA A 48 -0.99 -12.48 -6.43
N ASN A 49 -0.36 -11.79 -5.48
CA ASN A 49 1.10 -11.69 -5.40
C ASN A 49 1.77 -12.94 -4.81
N ARG A 50 1.01 -13.91 -4.29
CA ARG A 50 1.56 -15.10 -3.62
C ARG A 50 2.38 -15.97 -4.57
N GLU A 51 3.65 -16.14 -4.26
CA GLU A 51 4.50 -17.15 -4.89
C GLU A 51 4.25 -18.53 -4.27
N PRO A 52 4.24 -19.62 -5.05
CA PRO A 52 4.01 -20.95 -4.53
C PRO A 52 5.01 -21.33 -3.41
N LYS A 53 4.47 -21.82 -2.28
CA LYS A 53 5.24 -22.25 -1.08
C LYS A 53 5.99 -21.15 -0.33
N ASP A 54 5.82 -19.88 -0.68
CA ASP A 54 6.46 -18.76 0.02
C ASP A 54 5.64 -18.25 1.22
N TYR A 55 5.46 -19.11 2.22
CA TYR A 55 4.63 -18.78 3.39
C TYR A 55 5.15 -17.57 4.18
N LYS A 56 6.48 -17.38 4.24
CA LYS A 56 7.09 -16.25 4.93
C LYS A 56 6.79 -14.94 4.19
N GLY A 57 6.95 -14.91 2.87
CA GLY A 57 6.61 -13.75 2.07
C GLY A 57 5.12 -13.41 2.10
N TRP A 58 4.24 -14.43 2.15
CA TRP A 58 2.80 -14.20 2.30
C TRP A 58 2.45 -13.49 3.60
N VAL A 59 3.05 -13.91 4.73
CA VAL A 59 2.82 -13.29 6.04
C VAL A 59 3.43 -11.90 6.09
N ALA A 60 4.63 -11.71 5.56
CA ALA A 60 5.28 -10.39 5.49
C ALA A 60 4.41 -9.41 4.68
N GLY A 61 4.05 -9.77 3.45
CA GLY A 61 3.23 -8.92 2.59
C GLY A 61 1.87 -8.61 3.21
N TYR A 62 1.20 -9.60 3.82
CA TYR A 62 -0.05 -9.36 4.54
C TYR A 62 0.14 -8.35 5.69
N THR A 63 1.18 -8.53 6.50
CA THR A 63 1.45 -7.67 7.65
C THR A 63 1.72 -6.22 7.22
N GLU A 64 2.57 -6.01 6.21
CA GLU A 64 2.92 -4.68 5.71
C GLU A 64 1.69 -3.93 5.18
N TRP A 65 0.94 -4.56 4.27
CA TRP A 65 -0.19 -3.93 3.61
C TRP A 65 -1.38 -3.70 4.54
N ILE A 66 -1.69 -4.66 5.42
CA ILE A 66 -2.82 -4.52 6.36
C ILE A 66 -2.50 -3.48 7.43
N THR A 67 -1.24 -3.39 7.87
CA THR A 67 -0.81 -2.31 8.77
C THR A 67 -0.98 -0.96 8.11
N LEU A 68 -0.49 -0.79 6.88
CA LEU A 68 -0.66 0.44 6.11
C LEU A 68 -2.14 0.81 5.94
N TYR A 69 -2.97 -0.16 5.53
CA TYR A 69 -4.40 0.05 5.33
C TYR A 69 -5.10 0.50 6.62
N ASN A 70 -4.84 -0.16 7.74
CA ASN A 70 -5.46 0.20 9.00
C ASN A 70 -4.97 1.57 9.53
N LEU A 71 -3.72 1.92 9.28
CA LEU A 71 -3.16 3.21 9.67
C LEU A 71 -3.69 4.37 8.82
N CYS A 72 -3.91 4.14 7.53
CA CYS A 72 -4.01 5.22 6.53
C CYS A 72 -5.28 5.23 5.68
N LYS A 73 -6.19 4.25 5.82
CA LYS A 73 -7.47 4.32 5.13
C LYS A 73 -8.25 5.56 5.58
N ASP A 74 -8.94 6.19 4.64
CA ASP A 74 -9.82 7.31 4.97
C ASP A 74 -11.11 6.84 5.66
N LYS A 75 -11.97 7.80 6.03
CA LYS A 75 -13.26 7.54 6.69
C LYS A 75 -14.22 6.65 5.87
N ASN A 76 -14.00 6.53 4.56
CA ASN A 76 -14.79 5.68 3.67
C ASN A 76 -14.14 4.30 3.48
N GLY A 77 -13.05 4.00 4.20
CA GLY A 77 -12.32 2.74 4.08
C GLY A 77 -11.44 2.66 2.82
N LEU A 78 -11.04 3.80 2.25
CA LEU A 78 -10.24 3.85 1.04
C LEU A 78 -8.78 4.14 1.35
N LEU A 79 -7.88 3.27 0.91
CA LEU A 79 -6.44 3.51 0.94
C LEU A 79 -6.02 4.18 -0.36
N ARG A 80 -5.75 5.49 -0.29
CA ARG A 80 -5.50 6.32 -1.46
C ARG A 80 -4.11 6.10 -2.05
N LYS A 81 -4.04 6.20 -3.38
CA LYS A 81 -2.80 6.02 -4.15
C LYS A 81 -1.68 6.96 -3.69
N GLU A 82 -1.99 8.22 -3.40
CA GLU A 82 -1.01 9.16 -2.86
C GLU A 82 -0.39 8.70 -1.54
N ILE A 83 -1.18 8.08 -0.65
CA ILE A 83 -0.68 7.56 0.63
C ILE A 83 0.22 6.35 0.41
N VAL A 84 -0.15 5.45 -0.51
CA VAL A 84 0.71 4.32 -0.87
C VAL A 84 2.01 4.83 -1.50
N LYS A 85 1.98 5.88 -2.32
CA LYS A 85 3.19 6.52 -2.86
C LYS A 85 4.07 7.10 -1.76
N ALA A 86 3.46 7.74 -0.76
CA ALA A 86 4.16 8.35 0.37
C ALA A 86 4.96 7.34 1.21
N VAL A 87 4.55 6.07 1.22
CA VAL A 87 5.34 4.98 1.83
C VAL A 87 6.66 4.75 1.10
N TYR A 88 6.65 4.86 -0.23
CA TYR A 88 7.82 4.57 -1.07
C TYR A 88 8.77 5.75 -1.22
N ASP A 89 8.26 6.98 -1.20
CA ASP A 89 9.09 8.20 -1.26
C ASP A 89 9.54 8.69 0.13
N GLY A 90 9.07 8.06 1.20
CA GLY A 90 9.47 8.35 2.58
C GLY A 90 8.67 9.47 3.26
N SER A 91 7.70 10.09 2.58
CA SER A 91 6.94 11.23 3.10
C SER A 91 5.71 10.87 3.94
N LEU A 92 5.40 9.58 4.14
CA LEU A 92 4.16 9.12 4.79
C LEU A 92 3.92 9.79 6.15
N PHE A 93 4.89 9.74 7.06
CA PHE A 93 4.67 10.22 8.43
C PHE A 93 4.58 11.75 8.48
N GLU A 94 5.26 12.48 7.61
CA GLU A 94 5.08 13.93 7.47
C GLU A 94 3.67 14.26 6.98
N HIS A 95 3.11 13.46 6.05
CA HIS A 95 1.74 13.61 5.60
C HIS A 95 0.75 13.39 6.76
N LEU A 96 0.90 12.28 7.49
CA LEU A 96 0.05 11.94 8.64
C LEU A 96 0.15 12.99 9.76
N GLU A 97 1.33 13.53 10.02
CA GLU A 97 1.52 14.62 10.99
C GLU A 97 0.74 15.87 10.57
N LYS A 98 0.88 16.30 9.30
CA LYS A 98 0.17 17.47 8.76
C LYS A 98 -1.34 17.29 8.85
N GLU A 99 -1.86 16.11 8.51
CA GLU A 99 -3.30 15.80 8.64
C GLU A 99 -3.78 15.86 10.09
N ARG A 100 -3.03 15.27 11.02
CA ARG A 100 -3.36 15.30 12.46
C ARG A 100 -3.34 16.71 13.02
N ALA A 101 -2.32 17.51 12.68
CA ALA A 101 -2.21 18.90 13.10
C ALA A 101 -3.37 19.74 12.55
N ALA A 102 -3.75 19.54 11.29
CA ALA A 102 -4.88 20.20 10.67
C ALA A 102 -6.23 19.81 11.32
N ALA A 103 -6.41 18.53 11.68
CA ALA A 103 -7.60 18.08 12.40
C ALA A 103 -7.70 18.71 13.79
N LYS A 104 -6.57 18.80 14.53
CA LYS A 104 -6.52 19.44 15.85
C LYS A 104 -6.84 20.93 15.81
N LYS A 105 -6.48 21.63 14.73
CA LYS A 105 -6.82 23.06 14.52
C LYS A 105 -8.30 23.29 14.20
N LYS A 106 -9.02 22.24 13.76
CA LYS A 106 -10.46 22.30 13.40
C LYS A 106 -11.38 21.84 14.53
N ALA A 107 -10.82 21.29 15.61
CA ALA A 107 -11.54 20.88 16.82
C ALA A 107 -11.47 21.98 17.87
#